data_AF-A0A9P3BZ37-F1
#
_entry.id   AF-A0A9P3BZ37-F1
#
_cell.length_a   1.000
_cell.length_b   1.000
_cell.length_c   1.000
_cell.angle_alpha   90.00
_cell.angle_beta   90.00
_cell.angle_gamma   90.00
#
_symmetry.space_group_name_H-M   'P 1'
#
loop_
_entity.id
_entity.type
_entity.pdbx_description
1 polymer ?
#
loop_
_entity_poly.entity_id
_entity_poly.type
_entity_poly.pdbx_seq_one_letter_code
_entity_poly.pdbx_strand_id
1 'polypeptide(L)'
;MPPSPTQTANWARGKKGWFTEREEIIMVNRIIREDPSKGTMHNRQPLTLKLIWQSFKDYDLWPLYIIGVLFLIPSTTISQYFTLLLKDFGFSTFNTILLSIPCNAMGAVTRIALVYGAEAFESLAYMGILAQLWTLPMLLYMNAVNFSQTNKWVAWTVLTLMLSFPNPHALHAGWNSRNSNSVRTRTIAAALYNMSAQTSQIIGSNIYHDSDAPRYVVGNRTLLILACTNIVLYALTKLYYVIQNRRRDMKWQAMTEDQRVDYVATTQDQGNRRLDFRFAH
;
A
#
# COMPACT_ATOMS: atom_id res chain seq x y z
N MET A 1 16.00 11.71 12.55
CA MET A 1 14.77 12.08 13.30
C MET A 1 15.00 11.88 14.79
N PRO A 2 14.34 12.64 15.68
CA PRO A 2 14.41 12.40 17.11
C PRO A 2 13.70 11.09 17.49
N PRO A 3 14.22 10.34 18.48
CA PRO A 3 13.66 9.06 18.89
C PRO A 3 12.35 9.18 19.70
N SER A 4 12.08 10.33 20.30
CA SER A 4 10.82 10.64 20.99
C SER A 4 10.53 12.15 20.95
N PRO A 5 9.29 12.59 21.23
CA PRO A 5 8.95 13.99 21.44
C PRO A 5 9.80 14.68 22.52
N THR A 6 10.22 13.91 23.53
CA THR A 6 11.06 14.33 24.67
C THR A 6 12.57 14.30 24.39
N GLN A 7 12.99 13.79 23.22
CA GLN A 7 14.40 13.63 22.84
C GLN A 7 14.72 14.39 21.56
N THR A 8 14.12 15.57 21.42
CA THR A 8 14.31 16.46 20.27
C THR A 8 15.63 17.23 20.37
N ALA A 9 16.04 17.59 21.60
CA ALA A 9 17.32 18.24 21.87
C ALA A 9 18.50 17.38 21.38
N ASN A 10 19.38 17.98 20.59
CA ASN A 10 20.61 17.35 20.13
C ASN A 10 21.61 18.40 19.67
N TRP A 11 22.89 18.05 19.57
CA TRP A 11 23.93 18.93 19.06
C TRP A 11 23.61 19.48 17.66
N ALA A 12 23.01 18.66 16.79
CA ALA A 12 22.59 19.06 15.44
C ALA A 12 21.17 19.66 15.36
N ARG A 13 20.37 19.61 16.44
CA ARG A 13 18.94 20.00 16.44
C ARG A 13 18.62 21.15 17.39
N GLY A 14 19.64 21.72 18.04
CA GLY A 14 19.51 22.76 19.04
C GLY A 14 19.46 22.21 20.47
N LYS A 15 20.07 22.96 21.40
CA LYS A 15 20.16 22.60 22.82
C LYS A 15 18.81 22.65 23.55
N LYS A 16 17.86 23.44 23.06
CA LYS A 16 16.54 23.64 23.69
C LYS A 16 15.45 22.69 23.18
N GLY A 17 15.77 21.76 22.27
CA GLY A 17 14.76 20.88 21.66
C GLY A 17 13.77 21.64 20.78
N TRP A 18 12.76 20.94 20.29
CA TRP A 18 11.71 21.51 19.43
C TRP A 18 10.45 21.89 20.20
N PHE A 19 10.29 21.37 21.42
CA PHE A 19 9.08 21.53 22.23
C PHE A 19 9.46 21.99 23.63
N THR A 20 8.55 22.73 24.26
CA THR A 20 8.62 23.04 25.69
C THR A 20 8.24 21.82 26.53
N GLU A 21 8.67 21.76 27.78
CA GLU A 21 8.32 20.67 28.71
C GLU A 21 6.80 20.43 28.80
N ARG A 22 6.00 21.51 28.78
CA ARG A 22 4.54 21.42 28.76
C ARG A 22 4.02 20.77 27.47
N GLU A 23 4.55 21.14 26.31
CA GLU A 23 4.16 20.56 25.02
C GLU A 23 4.57 19.09 24.92
N GLU A 24 5.74 18.73 25.44
CA GLU A 24 6.20 17.35 25.52
C GLU A 24 5.24 16.49 26.36
N ILE A 25 4.82 16.96 27.54
CA ILE A 25 3.85 16.27 28.40
C ILE A 25 2.51 16.11 27.67
N ILE A 26 2.01 17.17 27.03
CA ILE A 26 0.75 17.12 26.27
C ILE A 26 0.86 16.09 25.14
N MET A 27 1.96 16.09 24.38
CA MET A 27 2.18 15.16 23.29
C MET A 27 2.29 13.72 23.77
N VAL A 28 3.06 13.45 24.82
CA VAL A 28 3.22 12.09 25.38
C VAL A 28 1.88 11.56 25.88
N ASN A 29 1.13 12.36 26.64
CA ASN A 29 -0.19 11.96 27.14
C ASN A 29 -1.18 11.73 25.99
N ARG A 30 -1.15 12.56 24.95
CA ARG A 30 -1.96 12.37 23.75
C ARG A 30 -1.61 11.07 23.03
N ILE A 31 -0.32 10.80 22.79
CA ILE A 31 0.15 9.59 22.11
C ILE A 31 -0.21 8.33 22.90
N ILE A 32 -0.05 8.33 24.23
CA ILE A 32 -0.39 7.19 25.09
C ILE A 32 -1.91 7.01 25.16
N ARG A 33 -2.70 8.09 25.15
CA ARG A 33 -4.15 8.02 25.14
C ARG A 33 -4.70 7.53 23.79
N GLU A 34 -4.08 7.93 22.69
CA GLU A 34 -4.43 7.49 21.32
C GLU A 34 -3.98 6.04 21.05
N ASP A 35 -2.82 5.63 21.57
CA ASP A 35 -2.28 4.28 21.42
C ASP A 35 -1.54 3.85 22.69
N PRO A 36 -2.23 3.22 23.67
CA PRO A 36 -1.63 2.76 24.91
C PRO A 36 -0.46 1.78 24.71
N SER A 37 -0.43 1.08 23.57
CA SER A 37 0.66 0.14 23.24
C SER A 37 2.01 0.86 23.08
N LYS A 38 2.01 2.16 22.77
CA LYS A 38 3.21 3.00 22.65
C LYS A 38 3.95 3.16 23.98
N GLY A 39 3.24 3.12 25.11
CA GLY A 39 3.83 3.17 26.45
C GLY A 39 4.58 1.89 26.85
N THR A 40 4.25 0.75 26.23
CA THR A 40 4.86 -0.56 26.53
C THR A 40 6.16 -0.84 25.76
N MET A 41 6.53 0.05 24.81
CA MET A 41 7.65 -0.19 23.92
C MET A 41 8.99 0.19 24.58
N HIS A 42 9.70 -0.80 25.08
CA HIS A 42 11.14 -0.65 25.29
C HIS A 42 11.83 -0.70 23.90
N ASN A 43 12.28 0.44 23.37
CA ASN A 43 13.00 0.58 22.09
C ASN A 43 14.28 -0.29 21.97
N ARG A 44 14.65 -1.05 23.01
CA ARG A 44 15.85 -1.90 23.10
C ARG A 44 15.58 -3.41 23.17
N GLN A 45 14.32 -3.87 23.08
CA GLN A 45 14.06 -5.31 23.09
C GLN A 45 14.33 -5.92 21.70
N PRO A 46 15.19 -6.95 21.59
CA PRO A 46 15.51 -7.57 20.32
C PRO A 46 14.29 -8.27 19.71
N LEU A 47 14.20 -8.21 18.38
CA LEU A 47 13.24 -9.00 17.60
C LEU A 47 13.58 -10.49 17.75
N THR A 48 12.76 -11.22 18.50
CA THR A 48 12.90 -12.68 18.65
C THR A 48 12.29 -13.40 17.45
N LEU A 49 12.90 -14.51 17.00
CA LEU A 49 12.35 -15.38 15.94
C LEU A 49 10.90 -15.81 16.21
N LYS A 50 10.54 -16.00 17.48
CA LYS A 50 9.17 -16.30 17.93
C LYS A 50 8.17 -15.20 17.51
N LEU A 51 8.55 -13.93 17.63
CA LEU A 51 7.70 -12.79 17.26
C LEU A 51 7.55 -12.65 15.75
N ILE A 52 8.61 -12.97 15.00
CA ILE A 52 8.56 -13.06 13.53
C ILE A 52 7.56 -14.14 13.11
N TRP A 53 7.67 -15.33 13.70
CA TRP A 53 6.75 -16.42 13.41
C TRP A 53 5.29 -16.11 13.79
N GLN A 54 5.08 -15.42 14.92
CA GLN A 54 3.75 -14.96 15.32
C GLN A 54 3.16 -13.96 14.31
N SER A 55 3.98 -13.07 13.75
CA SER A 55 3.54 -12.11 12.73
C SER A 55 3.23 -12.80 11.39
N PHE A 56 4.00 -13.82 11.01
CA PHE A 56 3.69 -14.64 9.82
C PHE A 56 2.37 -15.41 9.95
N LYS A 57 2.04 -15.88 11.16
CA LYS A 57 0.77 -16.58 11.46
C LYS A 57 -0.43 -15.65 11.56
N ASP A 58 -0.26 -14.35 11.38
CA ASP A 58 -1.33 -13.38 11.43
C ASP A 58 -2.13 -13.36 10.12
N TYR A 59 -3.10 -14.27 10.01
CA TYR A 59 -3.94 -14.46 8.83
C TYR A 59 -4.72 -13.21 8.43
N ASP A 60 -4.98 -12.28 9.37
CA ASP A 60 -5.71 -11.05 9.09
C ASP A 60 -4.91 -10.09 8.19
N LEU A 61 -3.58 -10.20 8.11
CA LEU A 61 -2.72 -9.34 7.27
C LEU A 61 -2.41 -9.94 5.89
N TRP A 62 -2.60 -11.24 5.69
CA TRP A 62 -2.31 -11.91 4.42
C TRP A 62 -3.01 -11.31 3.20
N PRO A 63 -4.29 -10.87 3.26
CA PRO A 63 -4.91 -10.20 2.12
C PRO A 63 -4.11 -8.98 1.64
N LEU A 64 -3.50 -8.22 2.56
CA LEU A 64 -2.67 -7.05 2.21
C LEU A 64 -1.33 -7.45 1.59
N TYR A 65 -0.75 -8.58 2.01
CA TYR A 65 0.47 -9.11 1.39
C TYR A 65 0.21 -9.62 -0.02
N ILE A 66 -0.90 -10.35 -0.24
CA ILE A 66 -1.28 -10.82 -1.57
C ILE A 66 -1.56 -9.63 -2.50
N ILE A 67 -2.28 -8.60 -2.03
CA ILE A 67 -2.42 -7.34 -2.76
C ILE A 67 -1.04 -6.75 -3.08
N GLY A 68 -0.15 -6.70 -2.10
CA GLY A 68 1.23 -6.22 -2.23
C GLY A 68 2.03 -6.92 -3.33
N VAL A 69 1.86 -8.23 -3.50
CA VAL A 69 2.52 -9.00 -4.58
C VAL A 69 1.92 -8.70 -5.95
N LEU A 70 0.61 -8.47 -6.06
CA LEU A 70 -0.07 -8.42 -7.35
C LEU A 70 -0.28 -7.01 -7.91
N PHE A 71 -0.41 -5.98 -7.06
CA PHE A 71 -0.91 -4.67 -7.51
C PHE A 71 0.07 -3.89 -8.40
N LEU A 72 1.38 -4.07 -8.20
CA LEU A 72 2.41 -3.28 -8.89
C LEU A 72 2.81 -3.89 -10.24
N ILE A 73 2.59 -5.20 -10.40
CA ILE A 73 2.99 -5.99 -11.57
C ILE A 73 2.67 -5.28 -12.89
N PRO A 74 1.41 -4.87 -13.20
CA PRO A 74 1.10 -4.31 -14.52
C PRO A 74 1.82 -2.99 -14.80
N SER A 75 1.95 -2.16 -13.76
CA SER A 75 2.65 -0.88 -13.89
C SER A 75 4.15 -1.05 -14.06
N THR A 76 4.76 -1.99 -13.33
CA THR A 76 6.20 -2.23 -13.40
C THR A 76 6.59 -2.76 -14.77
N THR A 77 5.84 -3.75 -15.28
CA THR A 77 6.09 -4.30 -16.62
C THR A 77 6.08 -3.19 -17.66
N ILE A 78 5.00 -2.39 -17.75
CA ILE A 78 4.92 -1.36 -18.79
C ILE A 78 5.97 -0.26 -18.59
N SER A 79 6.31 0.09 -17.35
CA SER A 79 7.29 1.15 -17.07
C SER A 79 8.69 0.78 -17.55
N GLN A 80 9.07 -0.50 -17.46
CA GLN A 80 10.40 -0.96 -17.87
C GLN A 80 10.57 -0.99 -19.39
N TYR A 81 9.49 -1.30 -20.12
CA TYR A 81 9.50 -1.36 -21.59
C TYR A 81 9.03 -0.06 -22.25
N PHE A 82 8.65 0.97 -21.47
CA PHE A 82 8.11 2.22 -21.99
C PHE A 82 9.01 2.89 -23.04
N THR A 83 10.30 3.04 -22.73
CA THR A 83 11.24 3.71 -23.63
C THR A 83 11.56 2.86 -24.86
N LEU A 84 11.56 1.53 -24.72
CA LEU A 84 11.73 0.61 -25.84
C LEU A 84 10.54 0.70 -26.80
N LEU A 85 9.32 0.59 -26.28
CA LEU A 85 8.09 0.69 -27.08
C LEU A 85 8.01 2.02 -27.85
N LEU A 86 8.38 3.14 -27.22
CA LEU A 86 8.39 4.43 -27.91
C LEU A 86 9.47 4.51 -29.00
N LYS A 87 10.63 3.89 -28.82
CA LYS A 87 11.64 3.81 -29.89
C LYS A 87 11.12 2.98 -31.07
N ASP A 88 10.44 1.88 -30.80
CA ASP A 88 9.82 1.04 -31.84
C ASP A 88 8.74 1.80 -32.63
N PHE A 89 8.06 2.76 -32.00
CA PHE A 89 7.14 3.70 -32.68
C PHE A 89 7.82 4.84 -33.46
N GLY A 90 9.16 4.85 -33.52
CA GLY A 90 9.94 5.81 -34.30
C GLY A 90 10.24 7.13 -33.59
N PHE A 91 10.14 7.18 -32.25
CA PHE A 91 10.66 8.32 -31.48
C PHE A 91 12.19 8.23 -31.33
N SER A 92 12.88 9.37 -31.50
CA SER A 92 14.32 9.46 -31.19
C SER A 92 14.56 9.31 -29.69
N THR A 93 15.75 8.82 -29.30
CA THR A 93 16.13 8.66 -27.88
C THR A 93 15.93 9.92 -27.04
N PHE A 94 16.25 11.09 -27.60
CA PHE A 94 16.05 12.38 -26.93
C PHE A 94 14.56 12.64 -26.67
N ASN A 95 13.72 12.43 -27.68
CA ASN A 95 12.27 12.60 -27.56
C ASN A 95 11.67 11.61 -26.56
N THR A 96 12.16 10.37 -26.50
CA THR A 96 11.66 9.36 -25.56
C THR A 96 11.86 9.78 -24.09
N ILE A 97 13.04 10.34 -23.79
CA ILE A 97 13.35 10.84 -22.45
C ILE A 97 12.49 12.06 -22.14
N LEU A 98 12.36 13.00 -23.08
CA LEU A 98 11.54 14.20 -22.91
C LEU A 98 10.07 13.84 -22.65
N LEU A 99 9.54 12.86 -23.40
CA LEU A 99 8.17 12.35 -23.28
C LEU A 99 7.90 11.56 -22.00
N SER A 100 8.94 11.26 -21.22
CA SER A 100 8.79 10.68 -19.88
C SER A 100 8.47 11.75 -18.83
N ILE A 101 8.78 13.03 -19.07
CA ILE A 101 8.54 14.12 -18.11
C ILE A 101 7.04 14.29 -17.83
N PRO A 102 6.14 14.42 -18.84
CA PRO A 102 4.71 14.56 -18.60
C PRO A 102 4.12 13.37 -17.86
N CYS A 103 4.59 12.16 -18.18
CA CYS A 103 4.19 10.93 -17.50
C CYS A 103 4.49 10.97 -15.99
N ASN A 104 5.70 11.42 -15.62
CA ASN A 104 6.08 11.53 -14.21
C ASN A 104 5.31 12.65 -13.48
N ALA A 105 5.10 13.78 -14.14
CA ALA A 105 4.32 14.89 -13.59
C ALA A 105 2.87 14.49 -13.32
N MET A 106 2.21 13.87 -14.30
CA MET A 106 0.85 13.34 -14.13
C MET A 106 0.79 12.29 -13.03
N GLY A 107 1.74 11.34 -13.01
CA GLY A 107 1.83 10.32 -11.97
C GLY A 107 2.01 10.91 -10.56
N ALA A 108 2.72 12.03 -10.41
CA ALA A 108 2.83 12.72 -9.12
C ALA A 108 1.48 13.31 -8.68
N VAL A 109 0.76 13.98 -9.59
CA VAL A 109 -0.56 14.57 -9.30
C VAL A 109 -1.58 13.50 -8.93
N THR A 110 -1.66 12.40 -9.71
CA THR A 110 -2.64 11.33 -9.46
C THR A 110 -2.38 10.59 -8.14
N ARG A 111 -1.11 10.41 -7.74
CA ARG A 111 -0.74 9.84 -6.43
C ARG A 111 -1.19 10.72 -5.26
N ILE A 112 -0.98 12.04 -5.36
CA ILE A 112 -1.42 12.98 -4.32
C ILE A 112 -2.95 12.97 -4.23
N ALA A 113 -3.64 13.03 -5.37
CA ALA A 113 -5.08 12.97 -5.43
C ALA A 113 -5.64 11.68 -4.82
N LEU A 114 -4.98 10.54 -5.04
CA LEU A 114 -5.39 9.26 -4.46
C LEU A 114 -5.28 9.25 -2.93
N VAL A 115 -4.17 9.74 -2.38
CA VAL A 115 -3.97 9.78 -0.92
C VAL A 115 -5.00 10.72 -0.27
N TYR A 116 -5.22 11.89 -0.87
CA TYR A 116 -6.24 12.82 -0.37
C TYR A 116 -7.66 12.24 -0.48
N GLY A 117 -7.97 11.55 -1.59
CA GLY A 117 -9.22 10.83 -1.76
C GLY A 117 -9.42 9.75 -0.70
N ALA A 118 -8.37 9.03 -0.31
CA ALA A 118 -8.45 8.00 0.72
C ALA A 118 -8.85 8.57 2.09
N GLU A 119 -8.37 9.77 2.40
CA GLU A 119 -8.77 10.49 3.62
C GLU A 119 -10.20 11.02 3.51
N ALA A 120 -10.56 11.64 2.38
CA ALA A 120 -11.88 12.24 2.18
C ALA A 120 -13.02 11.21 2.15
N PHE A 121 -12.80 10.03 1.57
CA PHE A 121 -13.81 8.95 1.48
C PHE A 121 -13.69 7.93 2.61
N GLU A 122 -12.75 8.11 3.54
CA GLU A 122 -12.49 7.24 4.68
C GLU A 122 -12.35 5.74 4.34
N SER A 123 -11.98 5.42 3.09
CA SER A 123 -11.86 4.04 2.64
C SER A 123 -10.61 3.81 1.80
N LEU A 124 -9.77 2.95 2.32
CA LEU A 124 -8.51 2.55 1.72
C LEU A 124 -8.76 1.58 0.55
N ALA A 125 -9.69 0.64 0.72
CA ALA A 125 -9.98 -0.36 -0.30
C ALA A 125 -10.59 0.24 -1.57
N TYR A 126 -11.49 1.23 -1.45
CA TYR A 126 -12.11 1.86 -2.62
C TYR A 126 -11.10 2.62 -3.47
N MET A 127 -10.13 3.29 -2.84
CA MET A 127 -9.05 3.94 -3.58
C MET A 127 -8.14 2.93 -4.28
N GLY A 128 -7.87 1.78 -3.65
CA GLY A 128 -7.18 0.67 -4.30
C GLY A 128 -7.90 0.16 -5.56
N ILE A 129 -9.24 0.01 -5.48
CA ILE A 129 -10.07 -0.37 -6.63
C ILE A 129 -10.02 0.70 -7.72
N LEU A 130 -10.20 1.98 -7.36
CA LEU A 130 -10.15 3.10 -8.31
C LEU A 130 -8.82 3.13 -9.07
N ALA A 131 -7.71 2.86 -8.38
CA ALA A 131 -6.40 2.80 -8.99
C ALA A 131 -6.26 1.67 -10.03
N GLN A 132 -6.88 0.51 -9.79
CA GLN A 132 -6.89 -0.59 -10.77
C GLN A 132 -7.92 -0.36 -11.88
N LEU A 133 -9.04 0.30 -11.60
CA LEU A 133 -10.01 0.71 -12.62
C LEU A 133 -9.41 1.71 -13.60
N TRP A 134 -8.49 2.58 -13.14
CA TRP A 134 -7.75 3.48 -14.00
C TRP A 134 -6.93 2.73 -15.05
N THR A 135 -6.31 1.59 -14.71
CA THR A 135 -5.42 0.86 -15.63
C THR A 135 -6.16 -0.05 -16.61
N LEU A 136 -7.38 -0.48 -16.27
CA LEU A 136 -8.20 -1.36 -17.12
C LEU A 136 -8.43 -0.86 -18.55
N PRO A 137 -8.94 0.37 -18.79
CA PRO A 137 -9.24 0.81 -20.16
C PRO A 137 -7.99 0.87 -21.03
N MET A 138 -6.83 1.21 -20.46
CA MET A 138 -5.55 1.21 -21.18
C MET A 138 -5.10 -0.22 -21.52
N LEU A 139 -5.20 -1.16 -20.58
CA LEU A 139 -4.88 -2.58 -20.85
C LEU A 139 -5.84 -3.20 -21.87
N LEU A 140 -7.12 -2.86 -21.82
CA LEU A 140 -8.11 -3.31 -22.81
C LEU A 140 -7.76 -2.76 -24.19
N TYR A 141 -7.41 -1.48 -24.30
CA TYR A 141 -6.97 -0.89 -25.56
C TYR A 141 -5.70 -1.56 -26.10
N MET A 142 -4.71 -1.85 -25.24
CA MET A 142 -3.48 -2.57 -25.60
C MET A 142 -3.72 -3.99 -26.09
N ASN A 143 -4.75 -4.67 -25.57
CA ASN A 143 -5.12 -6.02 -26.03
C ASN A 143 -5.98 -6.02 -27.29
N ALA A 144 -6.90 -5.05 -27.43
CA ALA A 144 -7.87 -5.01 -28.51
C ALA A 144 -7.31 -4.41 -29.81
N VAL A 145 -6.41 -3.43 -29.71
CA VAL A 145 -5.91 -2.69 -30.86
C VAL A 145 -4.53 -3.20 -31.27
N ASN A 146 -4.29 -3.22 -32.58
CA ASN A 146 -2.95 -3.46 -33.09
C ASN A 146 -2.05 -2.24 -32.86
N PHE A 147 -1.30 -2.27 -31.75
CA PHE A 147 -0.39 -1.19 -31.38
C PHE A 147 0.60 -0.84 -32.50
N SER A 148 1.06 -1.81 -33.30
CA SER A 148 2.01 -1.56 -34.40
C SER A 148 1.44 -0.77 -35.57
N GLN A 149 0.11 -0.68 -35.70
CA GLN A 149 -0.58 0.10 -36.75
C GLN A 149 -1.19 1.39 -36.21
N THR A 150 -1.01 1.66 -34.93
CA THR A 150 -1.59 2.83 -34.26
C THR A 150 -0.70 4.05 -34.45
N ASN A 151 -1.29 5.25 -34.54
CA ASN A 151 -0.54 6.49 -34.54
C ASN A 151 0.37 6.57 -33.30
N LYS A 152 1.66 6.85 -33.49
CA LYS A 152 2.67 6.97 -32.43
C LYS A 152 2.24 7.86 -31.27
N TRP A 153 1.47 8.91 -31.53
CA TRP A 153 0.95 9.81 -30.50
C TRP A 153 -0.15 9.17 -29.65
N VAL A 154 -1.02 8.37 -30.25
CA VAL A 154 -2.05 7.61 -29.51
C VAL A 154 -1.40 6.54 -28.65
N ALA A 155 -0.40 5.83 -29.19
CA ALA A 155 0.39 4.87 -28.41
C ALA A 155 1.07 5.54 -27.22
N TRP A 156 1.70 6.71 -27.42
CA TRP A 156 2.29 7.51 -26.35
C TRP A 156 1.27 7.93 -25.29
N THR A 157 0.08 8.42 -25.69
CA THR A 157 -0.97 8.83 -24.76
C THR A 157 -1.46 7.66 -23.91
N VAL A 158 -1.72 6.50 -24.51
CA VAL A 158 -2.18 5.32 -23.77
C VAL A 158 -1.12 4.84 -22.77
N LEU A 159 0.14 4.75 -23.20
CA LEU A 159 1.24 4.34 -22.33
C LEU A 159 1.47 5.35 -21.20
N THR A 160 1.37 6.65 -21.51
CA THR A 160 1.52 7.72 -20.52
C THR A 160 0.39 7.70 -19.50
N LEU A 161 -0.86 7.52 -19.92
CA LEU A 161 -2.00 7.39 -19.00
C LEU A 161 -1.90 6.14 -18.14
N MET A 162 -1.44 5.02 -18.71
CA MET A 162 -1.20 3.78 -18.00
C MET A 162 -0.13 3.94 -16.90
N LEU A 163 0.96 4.65 -17.20
CA LEU A 163 2.04 4.92 -16.24
C LEU A 163 1.74 6.07 -15.27
N SER A 164 0.80 6.93 -15.63
CA SER A 164 0.23 7.95 -14.75
C SER A 164 -0.75 7.37 -13.73
N PHE A 165 -0.84 6.04 -13.61
CA PHE A 165 -1.71 5.39 -12.65
C PHE A 165 -1.47 5.94 -11.23
N PRO A 166 -2.55 6.19 -10.48
CA PRO A 166 -2.44 6.62 -9.09
C PRO A 166 -1.91 5.43 -8.26
N ASN A 167 -0.61 5.46 -7.93
CA ASN A 167 0.03 4.34 -7.24
C ASN A 167 -0.43 4.24 -5.77
N PRO A 168 -1.11 3.15 -5.35
CA PRO A 168 -1.62 2.99 -3.99
C PRO A 168 -0.59 2.44 -2.99
N HIS A 169 0.69 2.32 -3.36
CA HIS A 169 1.73 1.71 -2.51
C HIS A 169 1.83 2.36 -1.12
N ALA A 170 1.81 3.69 -1.05
CA ALA A 170 1.84 4.42 0.23
C ALA A 170 0.59 4.14 1.07
N LEU A 171 -0.56 4.04 0.40
CA LEU A 171 -1.84 3.73 1.03
C LEU A 171 -1.86 2.33 1.63
N HIS A 172 -1.31 1.34 0.93
CA HIS A 172 -1.18 -0.03 1.46
C HIS A 172 -0.20 -0.11 2.62
N ALA A 173 0.93 0.59 2.55
CA ALA A 173 1.88 0.65 3.67
C ALA A 173 1.20 1.22 4.92
N GLY A 174 0.40 2.28 4.75
CA GLY A 174 -0.45 2.83 5.80
C GLY A 174 -1.51 1.85 6.29
N TRP A 175 -2.19 1.15 5.39
CA TRP A 175 -3.23 0.16 5.70
C TRP A 175 -2.68 -1.01 6.52
N ASN A 176 -1.55 -1.58 6.10
CA ASN A 176 -0.85 -2.63 6.81
C ASN A 176 -0.39 -2.17 8.21
N SER A 177 0.11 -0.92 8.30
CA SER A 177 0.52 -0.31 9.57
C SER A 177 -0.64 -0.15 10.56
N ARG A 178 -1.80 0.33 10.08
CA ARG A 178 -3.03 0.48 10.86
C ARG A 178 -3.55 -0.88 11.34
N ASN A 179 -3.58 -1.88 10.47
CA ASN A 179 -4.14 -3.21 10.76
C ASN A 179 -3.22 -4.11 11.61
N SER A 180 -1.94 -3.77 11.79
CA SER A 180 -1.01 -4.55 12.62
C SER A 180 -1.17 -4.29 14.13
N ASN A 181 -1.83 -3.19 14.53
CA ASN A 181 -2.17 -2.68 15.87
C ASN A 181 -1.07 -2.63 16.97
N SER A 182 -0.14 -3.60 17.07
CA SER A 182 1.00 -3.55 18.00
C SER A 182 2.21 -2.89 17.34
N VAL A 183 2.91 -2.02 18.08
CA VAL A 183 4.13 -1.35 17.59
C VAL A 183 5.21 -2.35 17.14
N ARG A 184 5.25 -3.52 17.77
CA ARG A 184 6.27 -4.55 17.52
C ARG A 184 5.94 -5.39 16.29
N THR A 185 4.68 -5.77 16.11
CA THR A 185 4.21 -6.50 14.91
C THR A 185 4.18 -5.60 13.69
N ARG A 186 3.92 -4.30 13.86
CA ARG A 186 3.91 -3.28 12.79
C ARG A 186 5.22 -3.23 12.00
N THR A 187 6.38 -3.33 12.67
CA THR A 187 7.69 -3.32 11.97
C THR A 187 7.88 -4.57 11.11
N ILE A 188 7.53 -5.74 11.63
CA ILE A 188 7.66 -7.01 10.91
C ILE A 188 6.66 -7.05 9.74
N ALA A 189 5.42 -6.64 9.98
CA ALA A 189 4.40 -6.55 8.94
C ALA A 189 4.79 -5.58 7.84
N ALA A 190 5.40 -4.42 8.17
CA ALA A 190 5.89 -3.46 7.19
C ALA A 190 7.03 -4.06 6.34
N ALA A 191 7.93 -4.82 6.96
CA ALA A 191 8.99 -5.53 6.24
C ALA A 191 8.42 -6.61 5.30
N LEU A 192 7.44 -7.41 5.77
CA LEU A 192 6.76 -8.42 4.95
C LEU A 192 6.02 -7.81 3.76
N TYR A 193 5.31 -6.71 3.98
CA TYR A 193 4.67 -5.95 2.92
C TYR A 193 5.69 -5.41 1.91
N ASN A 194 6.81 -4.85 2.38
CA ASN A 194 7.86 -4.35 1.49
C ASN A 194 8.46 -5.48 0.66
N MET A 195 8.79 -6.62 1.26
CA MET A 195 9.24 -7.81 0.53
C MET A 195 8.22 -8.25 -0.53
N SER A 196 6.93 -8.25 -0.19
CA SER A 196 5.84 -8.56 -1.13
C SER A 196 5.82 -7.59 -2.33
N ALA A 197 5.99 -6.29 -2.08
CA ALA A 197 6.07 -5.28 -3.14
C ALA A 197 7.31 -5.46 -4.03
N GLN A 198 8.45 -5.85 -3.46
CA GLN A 198 9.65 -6.16 -4.24
C GLN A 198 9.48 -7.43 -5.07
N THR A 199 8.84 -8.47 -4.53
CA THR A 199 8.46 -9.66 -5.30
C THR A 199 7.56 -9.30 -6.49
N SER A 200 6.63 -8.36 -6.31
CA SER A 200 5.80 -7.82 -7.40
C SER A 200 6.64 -7.28 -8.55
N GLN A 201 7.69 -6.51 -8.25
CA GLN A 201 8.58 -5.94 -9.26
C GLN A 201 9.38 -7.01 -9.99
N ILE A 202 9.88 -8.02 -9.27
CA ILE A 202 10.60 -9.15 -9.86
C ILE A 202 9.69 -9.90 -10.84
N ILE A 203 8.46 -10.20 -10.43
CA ILE A 203 7.48 -10.86 -11.31
C ILE A 203 7.19 -9.97 -12.53
N GLY A 204 6.89 -8.69 -12.33
CA GLY A 204 6.59 -7.75 -13.40
C GLY A 204 7.71 -7.61 -14.43
N SER A 205 8.97 -7.72 -13.99
CA SER A 205 10.14 -7.66 -14.88
C SER A 205 10.29 -8.85 -15.81
N ASN A 206 9.57 -9.95 -15.55
CA ASN A 206 9.68 -11.19 -16.30
C ASN A 206 8.40 -11.54 -17.06
N ILE A 207 7.41 -10.64 -17.15
CA ILE A 207 6.16 -10.93 -17.87
C ILE A 207 6.34 -10.83 -19.38
N TYR A 208 7.04 -9.81 -19.85
CA TYR A 208 7.32 -9.65 -21.27
C TYR A 208 8.49 -10.52 -21.68
N HIS A 209 8.26 -11.36 -22.67
CA HIS A 209 9.23 -12.27 -23.23
C HIS A 209 9.56 -11.85 -24.66
N ASP A 210 10.82 -12.01 -25.06
CA ASP A 210 11.28 -11.68 -26.41
C ASP A 210 10.56 -12.49 -27.50
N SER A 211 10.11 -13.71 -27.17
CA SER A 211 9.32 -14.57 -28.07
C SER A 211 7.93 -14.01 -28.41
N ASP A 212 7.41 -13.09 -27.60
CA ASP A 212 6.11 -12.44 -27.79
C ASP A 212 6.27 -11.02 -28.37
N ALA A 213 7.51 -10.58 -28.62
CA ALA A 213 7.78 -9.32 -29.29
C ALA A 213 7.26 -9.34 -30.74
N PRO A 214 6.88 -8.19 -31.33
CA PRO A 214 6.86 -6.84 -30.75
C PRO A 214 5.53 -6.46 -30.08
N ARG A 215 4.50 -7.32 -30.16
CA ARG A 215 3.15 -6.99 -29.68
C ARG A 215 2.90 -7.35 -28.22
N TYR A 216 3.70 -8.25 -27.66
CA TYR A 216 3.58 -8.76 -26.29
C TYR A 216 2.14 -9.16 -25.94
N VAL A 217 1.47 -9.92 -26.81
CA VAL A 217 0.03 -10.22 -26.67
C VAL A 217 -0.24 -11.07 -25.43
N VAL A 218 0.59 -12.08 -25.18
CA VAL A 218 0.49 -12.96 -24.00
C VAL A 218 0.80 -12.15 -22.75
N GLY A 219 1.82 -11.30 -22.80
CA GLY A 219 2.16 -10.38 -21.71
C GLY A 219 0.99 -9.46 -21.36
N ASN A 220 0.47 -8.73 -22.35
CA ASN A 220 -0.65 -7.81 -22.20
C ASN A 220 -1.94 -8.49 -21.69
N ARG A 221 -2.21 -9.73 -22.13
CA ARG A 221 -3.36 -10.51 -21.64
C ARG A 221 -3.17 -10.92 -20.18
N THR A 222 -1.95 -11.31 -19.80
CA THR A 222 -1.59 -11.63 -18.41
C THR A 222 -1.79 -10.42 -17.51
N LEU A 223 -1.34 -9.24 -17.95
CA LEU A 223 -1.53 -7.98 -17.20
C LEU A 223 -3.00 -7.64 -17.01
N LEU A 224 -3.84 -7.86 -18.04
CA LEU A 224 -5.28 -7.64 -17.95
C LEU A 224 -5.94 -8.58 -16.92
N ILE A 225 -5.59 -9.88 -16.95
CA ILE A 225 -6.10 -10.85 -15.97
C ILE A 225 -5.67 -10.45 -14.54
N LEU A 226 -4.43 -10.01 -14.36
CA LEU A 226 -3.93 -9.56 -13.06
C LEU A 226 -4.65 -8.30 -12.58
N ALA A 227 -4.93 -7.33 -13.46
CA ALA A 227 -5.69 -6.13 -13.10
C ALA A 227 -7.12 -6.47 -12.63
N CYS A 228 -7.82 -7.35 -13.37
CA CYS A 228 -9.15 -7.84 -12.96
C CYS A 228 -9.10 -8.60 -11.62
N THR A 229 -8.08 -9.47 -11.45
CA THR A 229 -7.88 -10.23 -10.21
C THR A 229 -7.63 -9.31 -9.02
N ASN A 230 -6.83 -8.26 -9.20
CA ASN A 230 -6.59 -7.26 -8.17
C ASN A 230 -7.87 -6.55 -7.75
N ILE A 231 -8.73 -6.13 -8.68
CA ILE A 231 -10.02 -5.48 -8.36
C ILE A 231 -10.88 -6.39 -7.48
N VAL A 232 -11.00 -7.66 -7.85
CA VAL A 232 -11.72 -8.66 -7.06
C VAL A 232 -11.08 -8.81 -5.68
N LEU A 233 -9.75 -8.87 -5.61
CA LEU A 233 -9.03 -9.04 -4.37
C LEU A 233 -9.22 -7.86 -3.40
N TYR A 234 -9.24 -6.61 -3.88
CA TYR A 234 -9.57 -5.45 -3.04
C TYR A 234 -11.00 -5.54 -2.50
N ALA A 235 -11.97 -5.91 -3.35
CA ALA A 235 -13.37 -6.06 -2.94
C ALA A 235 -13.52 -7.16 -1.87
N LEU A 236 -12.86 -8.31 -2.06
CA LEU A 236 -12.83 -9.40 -1.08
C LEU A 236 -12.13 -9.00 0.22
N THR A 237 -11.02 -8.26 0.14
CA THR A 237 -10.28 -7.77 1.31
C THR A 237 -11.13 -6.80 2.12
N LYS A 238 -11.84 -5.89 1.45
CA LYS A 238 -12.80 -5.00 2.10
C LYS A 238 -13.89 -5.79 2.80
N LEU A 239 -14.53 -6.72 2.07
CA LEU A 239 -15.61 -7.55 2.60
C LEU A 239 -15.15 -8.35 3.82
N TYR A 240 -13.94 -8.93 3.76
CA TYR A 240 -13.32 -9.64 4.86
C TYR A 240 -13.23 -8.79 6.13
N TYR A 241 -12.65 -7.59 6.03
CA TYR A 241 -12.52 -6.69 7.18
C TYR A 241 -13.87 -6.17 7.69
N VAL A 242 -14.84 -5.89 6.81
CA VAL A 242 -16.20 -5.50 7.21
C VAL A 242 -16.89 -6.63 7.99
N ILE A 243 -16.82 -7.86 7.51
CA ILE A 243 -17.40 -9.03 8.19
C ILE A 243 -16.74 -9.24 9.54
N GLN A 244 -15.40 -9.12 9.60
CA GLN A 244 -14.65 -9.32 10.82
C GLN A 244 -14.95 -8.23 11.85
N ASN A 245 -15.07 -6.97 11.43
CA ASN A 245 -15.50 -5.87 12.29
C ASN A 245 -16.93 -6.10 12.80
N ARG A 246 -17.90 -6.46 11.93
CA ARG A 246 -19.29 -6.75 12.34
C ARG A 246 -19.35 -7.89 13.36
N ARG A 247 -18.61 -8.98 13.15
CA ARG A 247 -18.55 -10.11 14.11
C ARG A 247 -18.01 -9.67 15.47
N ARG A 248 -17.04 -8.75 15.50
CA ARG A 248 -16.48 -8.18 16.73
C ARG A 248 -17.45 -7.21 17.40
N ASP A 249 -18.12 -6.36 16.63
CA ASP A 249 -19.14 -5.45 17.12
C ASP A 249 -20.28 -6.22 17.80
N MET A 250 -20.76 -7.30 17.19
CA MET A 250 -21.80 -8.15 17.79
C MET A 250 -21.37 -8.73 19.13
N LYS A 251 -20.13 -9.24 19.24
CA LYS A 251 -19.59 -9.77 20.50
C LYS A 251 -19.41 -8.68 21.55
N TRP A 252 -18.90 -7.52 21.15
CA TRP A 252 -18.65 -6.38 22.03
C TRP A 252 -19.95 -5.76 22.57
N GLN A 253 -20.96 -5.64 21.71
CA GLN A 253 -22.28 -5.13 22.07
C GLN A 253 -23.06 -6.11 22.96
N ALA A 254 -22.83 -7.41 22.84
CA ALA A 254 -23.41 -8.42 23.71
C ALA A 254 -22.84 -8.43 25.14
N MET A 255 -21.68 -7.81 25.38
CA MET A 255 -21.10 -7.67 26.72
C MET A 255 -21.70 -6.51 27.50
N THR A 256 -21.88 -6.69 28.80
CA THR A 256 -22.20 -5.59 29.73
C THR A 256 -21.01 -4.65 29.91
N GLU A 257 -21.24 -3.44 30.42
CA GLU A 257 -20.16 -2.46 30.62
C GLU A 257 -19.07 -2.99 31.56
N ASP A 258 -19.44 -3.66 32.65
CA ASP A 258 -18.50 -4.29 33.58
C ASP A 258 -17.65 -5.37 32.90
N GLN A 259 -18.24 -6.17 32.01
CA GLN A 259 -17.53 -7.20 31.23
C GLN A 259 -16.55 -6.57 30.22
N ARG A 260 -16.87 -5.42 29.64
CA ARG A 260 -15.95 -4.70 28.74
C ARG A 260 -14.76 -4.16 29.50
N VAL A 261 -14.98 -3.57 30.67
CA VAL A 261 -13.91 -3.07 31.54
C VAL A 261 -13.02 -4.22 31.99
N ASP A 262 -13.61 -5.34 32.41
CA ASP A 262 -12.87 -6.54 32.80
C ASP A 262 -12.06 -7.13 31.63
N TYR A 263 -12.65 -7.20 30.42
CA TYR A 263 -11.93 -7.66 29.22
C TYR A 263 -10.73 -6.76 28.92
N VAL A 264 -10.88 -5.43 28.95
CA VAL A 264 -9.77 -4.50 28.68
C VAL A 264 -8.66 -4.65 29.73
N ALA A 265 -9.01 -4.95 30.98
CA ALA A 265 -8.06 -5.13 32.07
C ALA A 265 -7.34 -6.48 32.06
N THR A 266 -8.01 -7.56 31.64
CA THR A 266 -7.52 -8.95 31.83
C THR A 266 -7.16 -9.68 30.54
N THR A 267 -7.49 -9.14 29.37
CA THR A 267 -7.32 -9.85 28.10
C THR A 267 -5.87 -10.21 27.80
N GLN A 268 -5.68 -11.44 27.32
CA GLN A 268 -4.41 -11.93 26.77
C GLN A 268 -4.30 -11.66 25.26
N ASP A 269 -5.36 -11.15 24.63
CA ASP A 269 -5.36 -10.85 23.20
C ASP A 269 -4.44 -9.66 22.92
N GLN A 270 -3.54 -9.83 21.95
CA GLN A 270 -2.57 -8.79 21.57
C GLN A 270 -2.83 -8.29 20.15
N GLY A 271 -2.55 -6.99 19.95
CA GLY A 271 -2.60 -6.36 18.63
C GLY A 271 -3.98 -6.44 17.99
N ASN A 272 -4.03 -6.93 16.76
CA ASN A 272 -5.23 -6.93 15.93
C ASN A 272 -6.26 -8.00 16.33
N ARG A 273 -5.95 -8.86 17.30
CA ARG A 273 -6.87 -9.91 17.81
C ARG A 273 -7.85 -9.42 18.86
N ARG A 274 -7.59 -8.26 19.47
CA ARG A 274 -8.45 -7.72 20.53
C ARG A 274 -9.85 -7.36 19.99
N LEU A 275 -10.85 -7.53 20.84
CA LEU A 275 -12.26 -7.24 20.49
C LEU A 275 -12.59 -5.75 20.43
N ASP A 276 -11.78 -4.88 21.03
CA ASP A 276 -11.87 -3.42 20.93
C ASP A 276 -11.18 -2.87 19.66
N PHE A 277 -10.40 -3.68 18.96
CA PHE A 277 -9.75 -3.29 17.72
C PHE A 277 -10.70 -3.39 16.51
N ARG A 278 -10.65 -2.38 15.63
CA ARG A 278 -11.36 -2.35 14.34
C ARG A 278 -10.37 -2.25 13.19
N PHE A 279 -10.54 -3.13 12.20
CA PHE A 279 -9.75 -3.09 10.97
C PHE A 279 -10.13 -1.88 10.12
N ALA A 280 -9.13 -1.20 9.58
CA ALA A 280 -9.34 -0.25 8.50
C ALA A 280 -9.67 -1.01 7.20
N HIS A 281 -10.51 -0.43 6.33
CA HIS A 281 -11.05 -1.06 5.12
C HIS A 281 -11.41 -0.03 4.03
#